data_AF-A0A4R7CYF6-F1
#
_entry.id   AF-A0A4R7CYF6-F1
#
_cell.length_a   1.000
_cell.length_b   1.000
_cell.length_c   1.000
_cell.angle_alpha   90.00
_cell.angle_beta   90.00
_cell.angle_gamma   90.00
#
_symmetry.space_group_name_H-M   'P 1'
#
loop_
_entity.id
_entity.type
_entity.pdbx_description
1 polymer ?
#
loop_
_entity_poly.entity_id
_entity_poly.type
_entity_poly.pdbx_seq_one_letter_code
_entity_poly.pdbx_strand_id
1 'polypeptide(L)'
;MPETKYEIRSEEMSSLLKKIPNGLVTKGNFFVLALLVVFFFLLNRYEPSDELKLIAEVDRVFINQNKDSMKLNLIVKNIKDTTFKIHSKYEYRFENGNPKTRYFVSGKIDTIIYRNFNSAVFYVTSNSLKPLREKSTGDLIIRKENKSFFSRILTSILNL
;
A
#
# COMPACT_ATOMS: atom_id res chain seq x y z
N MET A 1 -55.85 22.71 49.89
CA MET A 1 -54.64 23.02 49.10
C MET A 1 -55.06 23.12 47.64
N PRO A 2 -54.88 24.27 46.96
CA PRO A 2 -55.14 24.33 45.53
C PRO A 2 -53.91 23.86 44.77
N GLU A 3 -54.10 22.91 43.85
CA GLU A 3 -53.09 22.45 42.90
C GLU A 3 -52.90 23.53 41.82
N THR A 4 -51.75 24.19 41.80
CA THR A 4 -51.36 25.03 40.67
C THR A 4 -50.86 24.17 39.53
N LYS A 5 -51.76 23.86 38.58
CA LYS A 5 -51.42 23.23 37.31
C LYS A 5 -50.68 24.27 36.45
N TYR A 6 -49.36 24.13 36.35
CA TYR A 6 -48.54 25.01 35.53
C TYR A 6 -48.74 24.66 34.05
N GLU A 7 -49.62 25.37 33.36
CA GLU A 7 -49.77 25.25 31.90
C GLU A 7 -48.69 26.11 31.23
N ILE A 8 -47.70 25.45 30.63
CA ILE A 8 -46.66 26.09 29.84
C ILE A 8 -47.34 26.74 28.63
N ARG A 9 -47.32 28.08 28.57
CA ARG A 9 -47.88 28.83 27.44
C ARG A 9 -47.04 28.55 26.19
N SER A 10 -47.67 28.44 25.02
CA SER A 10 -46.99 28.10 23.75
C SER A 10 -45.85 29.06 23.38
N GLU A 11 -45.89 30.28 23.89
CA GLU A 11 -44.84 31.30 23.74
C GLU A 11 -43.55 30.94 24.47
N GLU A 12 -43.63 30.25 25.61
CA GLU A 12 -42.46 29.77 26.36
C GLU A 12 -41.82 28.55 25.67
N MET A 13 -42.64 27.66 25.12
CA MET A 13 -42.20 26.48 24.35
C MET A 13 -41.43 26.88 23.08
N SER A 14 -41.87 27.94 22.39
CA SER A 14 -41.21 28.46 21.19
C SER A 14 -39.91 29.23 21.51
N SER A 15 -39.79 29.81 22.71
CA SER A 15 -38.53 30.38 23.21
C SER A 15 -37.47 29.32 23.53
N LEU A 16 -37.90 28.14 24.00
CA LEU A 16 -37.03 26.99 24.30
C LEU A 16 -36.50 26.33 23.03
N LEU A 17 -37.33 26.21 21.99
CA LEU A 17 -36.92 25.65 20.70
C LEU A 17 -36.02 26.61 19.90
N LYS A 18 -36.21 27.93 20.03
CA LYS A 18 -35.27 28.95 19.48
C LYS A 18 -33.91 28.99 20.19
N LYS A 19 -33.78 28.32 21.34
CA LYS A 19 -32.57 28.32 22.19
C LYS A 19 -31.53 27.27 21.79
N ILE A 20 -31.84 26.36 20.85
CA ILE A 20 -30.80 25.58 20.18
C ILE A 20 -30.29 26.46 19.04
N PRO A 21 -29.09 27.04 19.14
CA PRO A 21 -28.62 27.93 18.10
C PRO A 21 -28.41 27.08 16.85
N ASN A 22 -29.17 27.32 15.78
CA ASN A 22 -28.92 26.71 14.47
C ASN A 22 -27.46 26.91 14.03
N GLY A 23 -26.79 27.97 14.53
CA GLY A 23 -25.36 28.21 14.39
C GLY A 23 -24.46 27.21 15.11
N LEU A 24 -24.88 26.64 16.25
CA LEU A 24 -24.11 25.61 16.96
C LEU A 24 -24.18 24.26 16.23
N VAL A 25 -25.34 23.92 15.67
CA VAL A 25 -25.54 22.71 14.86
C VAL A 25 -24.75 22.80 13.55
N THR A 26 -24.78 23.94 12.86
CA THR A 26 -24.02 24.15 11.62
C THR A 26 -22.51 24.25 11.86
N LYS A 27 -22.05 24.90 12.94
CA LYS A 27 -20.62 24.92 13.32
C LYS A 27 -20.12 23.55 13.77
N GLY A 28 -20.93 22.80 14.51
CA GLY A 28 -20.62 21.41 14.90
C GLY A 28 -20.46 20.51 13.68
N ASN A 29 -21.38 20.58 12.73
CA ASN A 29 -21.29 19.83 11.47
C ASN A 29 -20.06 20.23 10.65
N PHE A 30 -19.72 21.53 10.60
CA PHE A 30 -18.52 21.99 9.91
C PHE A 30 -17.24 21.48 10.57
N PHE A 31 -17.18 21.44 11.90
CA PHE A 31 -16.04 20.89 12.63
C PHE A 31 -15.87 19.39 12.39
N VAL A 32 -16.96 18.62 12.40
CA VAL A 32 -16.95 17.19 12.06
C VAL A 32 -16.48 16.98 10.63
N LEU A 33 -16.97 17.78 9.67
CA LEU A 33 -16.51 17.74 8.27
C LEU A 33 -15.02 18.07 8.14
N ALA A 34 -14.53 19.12 8.80
CA ALA A 34 -13.12 19.47 8.77
C ALA A 34 -12.23 18.36 9.34
N LEU A 35 -12.67 17.74 10.44
CA LEU A 35 -11.96 16.63 11.08
C LEU A 35 -11.95 15.38 10.18
N LEU A 36 -13.07 15.09 9.50
CA LEU A 36 -13.14 14.03 8.49
C LEU A 36 -12.22 14.33 7.31
N VAL A 37 -12.19 15.56 6.79
CA VAL A 37 -11.30 15.95 5.68
C VAL A 37 -9.84 15.78 6.06
N VAL A 38 -9.43 16.20 7.26
CA VAL A 38 -8.07 16.00 7.77
C VAL A 38 -7.77 14.50 7.92
N PHE A 39 -8.71 13.72 8.44
CA PHE A 39 -8.56 12.28 8.60
C PHE A 39 -8.41 11.57 7.24
N PHE A 40 -9.25 11.89 6.25
CA PHE A 40 -9.13 11.37 4.89
C PHE A 40 -7.85 11.82 4.20
N PHE A 41 -7.41 13.06 4.43
CA PHE A 41 -6.14 13.55 3.92
C PHE A 41 -4.95 12.78 4.51
N LEU A 42 -4.94 12.53 5.83
CA LEU A 42 -3.91 11.73 6.48
C LEU A 42 -3.93 10.28 5.98
N LEU A 43 -5.11 9.66 5.86
CA LEU A 43 -5.25 8.32 5.31
C LEU A 43 -4.77 8.22 3.85
N ASN A 44 -4.98 9.27 3.05
CA ASN A 44 -4.51 9.33 1.68
C ASN A 44 -3.00 9.66 1.57
N ARG A 45 -2.43 10.32 2.58
CA ARG A 45 -0.99 10.66 2.61
C ARG A 45 -0.14 9.51 3.14
N TYR A 46 -0.65 8.79 4.13
CA TYR A 46 -0.01 7.62 4.71
C TYR A 46 -0.59 6.36 4.08
N GLU A 47 -0.37 6.20 2.77
CA GLU A 47 -0.68 4.95 2.10
C GLU A 47 0.29 3.87 2.60
N PRO A 48 -0.21 2.74 3.16
CA PRO A 48 0.63 1.59 3.39
C PRO A 48 1.11 1.07 2.04
N SER A 49 2.40 1.20 1.75
CA SER A 49 3.02 0.56 0.59
C SER A 49 2.95 -0.94 0.80
N ASP A 50 2.10 -1.63 0.04
CA ASP A 50 2.09 -3.08 0.02
C ASP A 50 3.40 -3.57 -0.60
N GLU A 51 4.33 -3.94 0.27
CA GLU A 51 5.56 -4.62 -0.11
C GLU A 51 5.32 -6.12 -0.08
N LEU A 52 5.43 -6.76 -1.25
CA LEU A 52 5.40 -8.20 -1.34
C LEU A 52 6.83 -8.73 -1.17
N LYS A 53 7.00 -9.57 -0.15
CA LYS A 53 8.27 -10.22 0.14
C LYS A 53 8.24 -11.67 -0.33
N LEU A 54 9.09 -12.00 -1.30
CA LEU A 54 9.23 -13.33 -1.88
C LEU A 54 10.63 -13.89 -1.66
N ILE A 55 10.77 -15.22 -1.63
CA ILE A 55 12.09 -15.86 -1.52
C ILE A 55 12.62 -16.10 -2.94
N ALA A 56 13.81 -15.58 -3.23
CA ALA A 56 14.43 -15.68 -4.53
C ALA A 56 15.86 -16.24 -4.48
N GLU A 57 16.22 -16.97 -5.52
CA GLU A 57 17.56 -17.51 -5.76
C GLU A 57 18.08 -16.97 -7.10
N VAL A 58 19.29 -16.43 -7.11
CA VAL A 58 19.94 -15.93 -8.33
C VAL A 58 20.44 -17.11 -9.15
N ASP A 59 19.84 -17.37 -10.31
CA ASP A 59 20.25 -18.46 -11.21
C ASP A 59 21.45 -18.04 -12.07
N ARG A 60 21.30 -16.95 -12.84
CA ARG A 60 22.32 -16.45 -13.77
C ARG A 60 22.46 -14.94 -13.70
N VAL A 61 23.69 -14.47 -13.91
CA VAL A 61 24.04 -13.05 -13.91
C VAL A 61 24.72 -12.69 -15.22
N PHE A 62 24.18 -11.73 -15.94
CA PHE A 62 24.78 -11.17 -17.15
C PHE A 62 25.13 -9.71 -16.90
N ILE A 63 26.42 -9.39 -16.86
CA ILE A 63 26.91 -8.03 -16.65
C ILE A 63 27.19 -7.40 -18.02
N ASN A 64 26.49 -6.32 -18.34
CA ASN A 64 26.79 -5.54 -19.53
C ASN A 64 27.86 -4.50 -19.19
N GLN A 65 29.12 -4.81 -19.52
CA GLN A 65 30.29 -3.99 -19.20
C GLN A 65 30.22 -2.56 -19.77
N ASN A 66 29.39 -2.32 -20.80
CA ASN A 66 29.31 -1.02 -21.48
C ASN A 66 28.21 -0.09 -20.95
N LYS A 67 27.30 -0.55 -20.07
CA LYS A 67 26.08 0.20 -19.71
C LYS A 67 25.76 0.25 -18.21
N ASP A 68 26.72 -0.09 -17.34
CA ASP A 68 26.53 -0.19 -15.88
C ASP A 68 25.23 -0.93 -15.48
N SER A 69 24.83 -1.89 -16.31
CA SER A 69 23.56 -2.61 -16.18
C SER A 69 23.84 -4.09 -16.06
N MET A 70 23.12 -4.71 -15.15
CA MET A 70 23.21 -6.13 -14.85
C MET A 70 21.84 -6.75 -15.07
N LYS A 71 21.78 -7.78 -15.91
CA LYS A 71 20.60 -8.60 -16.12
C LYS A 71 20.70 -9.85 -15.27
N LEU A 72 19.63 -10.20 -14.58
CA LEU A 72 19.58 -11.31 -13.63
C LEU A 72 18.37 -12.19 -13.92
N ASN A 73 18.56 -13.48 -13.73
CA ASN A 73 17.48 -14.44 -13.64
C ASN A 73 17.27 -14.80 -12.17
N LEU A 74 16.13 -14.43 -11.61
CA LEU A 74 15.76 -14.77 -10.23
C LEU A 74 14.73 -15.91 -10.27
N ILE A 75 15.06 -17.05 -9.68
CA ILE A 75 14.11 -18.12 -9.43
C ILE A 75 13.39 -17.79 -8.13
N VAL A 76 12.12 -17.46 -8.24
CA VAL A 76 11.28 -17.04 -7.12
C VAL A 76 10.39 -18.20 -6.71
N LYS A 77 10.36 -18.48 -5.41
CA LYS A 77 9.54 -19.52 -4.78
C LYS A 77 8.45 -18.86 -3.93
N ASN A 78 7.36 -19.59 -3.70
CA ASN A 78 6.22 -19.18 -2.88
C ASN A 78 5.42 -17.99 -3.44
N ILE A 79 5.18 -17.99 -4.75
CA ILE A 79 4.32 -16.98 -5.42
C ILE A 79 2.80 -17.25 -5.28
N LYS A 80 2.39 -18.09 -4.31
CA LYS A 80 0.97 -18.43 -4.11
C LYS A 80 0.16 -17.14 -4.02
N ASP A 81 -0.89 -17.05 -4.83
CA ASP A 81 -1.86 -15.95 -4.87
C ASP A 81 -1.33 -14.59 -5.35
N THR A 82 -0.16 -14.56 -6.02
CA THR A 82 0.39 -13.32 -6.61
C THR A 82 0.36 -13.34 -8.13
N THR A 83 -0.78 -12.91 -8.69
CA THR A 83 -0.91 -12.65 -10.12
C THR A 83 -0.20 -11.33 -10.45
N PHE A 84 1.03 -11.43 -10.94
CA PHE A 84 1.74 -10.28 -11.50
C PHE A 84 1.26 -10.08 -12.93
N LYS A 85 0.98 -8.84 -13.32
CA LYS A 85 0.78 -8.54 -14.73
C LYS A 85 2.15 -8.61 -15.42
N ILE A 86 2.23 -9.35 -16.53
CA ILE A 86 3.49 -9.60 -17.27
C ILE A 86 4.12 -8.29 -17.81
N HIS A 87 3.33 -7.21 -17.91
CA HIS A 87 3.72 -5.96 -18.56
C HIS A 87 3.75 -4.72 -17.63
N SER A 88 3.61 -4.90 -16.31
CA SER A 88 3.69 -3.77 -15.37
C SER A 88 5.13 -3.46 -15.01
N LYS A 89 5.42 -2.16 -14.90
CA LYS A 89 6.72 -1.61 -14.53
C LYS A 89 6.98 -1.80 -13.03
N TYR A 90 7.14 -3.04 -12.59
CA TYR A 90 7.45 -3.31 -11.20
C TYR A 90 8.90 -2.97 -10.90
N GLU A 91 9.11 -2.17 -9.86
CA GLU A 91 10.41 -2.00 -9.24
C GLU A 91 10.63 -3.09 -8.19
N TYR A 92 11.86 -3.59 -8.12
CA TYR A 92 12.24 -4.60 -7.15
C TYR A 92 13.47 -4.16 -6.35
N ARG A 93 13.58 -4.72 -5.15
CA ARG A 93 14.79 -4.71 -4.33
C ARG A 93 15.07 -6.14 -3.87
N PHE A 94 16.21 -6.68 -4.28
CA PHE A 94 16.73 -7.95 -3.79
C PHE A 94 17.68 -7.68 -2.63
N GLU A 95 17.47 -8.35 -1.50
CA GLU A 95 18.34 -8.33 -0.33
C GLU A 95 18.85 -9.74 -0.07
N ASN A 96 20.17 -9.93 0.03
CA ASN A 96 20.71 -11.26 0.25
C ASN A 96 20.53 -11.75 1.70
N GLY A 97 20.38 -13.06 1.86
CA GLY A 97 20.24 -13.69 3.16
C GLY A 97 21.54 -13.81 3.97
N ASN A 98 22.69 -13.31 3.48
CA ASN A 98 23.96 -13.47 4.19
C ASN A 98 24.13 -12.39 5.29
N PRO A 99 24.11 -12.77 6.58
CA PRO A 99 24.20 -11.81 7.68
C PRO A 99 25.55 -11.07 7.75
N LYS A 100 26.63 -11.63 7.18
CA LYS A 100 27.97 -11.03 7.21
C LYS A 100 28.21 -10.00 6.11
N THR A 101 27.45 -10.05 5.03
CA THR A 101 27.64 -9.18 3.85
C THR A 101 26.29 -8.80 3.28
N ARG A 102 25.53 -7.96 4.00
CA ARG A 102 24.25 -7.44 3.48
C ARG A 102 24.51 -6.56 2.27
N TYR A 103 24.01 -6.97 1.12
CA TYR A 103 23.96 -6.18 -0.09
C TYR A 103 22.54 -6.16 -0.61
N PHE A 104 22.18 -5.05 -1.24
CA PHE A 104 20.90 -4.90 -1.91
C PHE A 104 21.13 -4.51 -3.36
N VAL A 105 20.25 -5.01 -4.22
CA VAL A 105 20.24 -4.71 -5.64
C VAL A 105 18.84 -4.33 -6.05
N SER A 106 18.68 -3.14 -6.62
CA SER A 106 17.40 -2.64 -7.08
C SER A 106 17.38 -2.46 -8.59
N GLY A 107 16.18 -2.58 -9.15
CA GLY A 107 16.01 -2.49 -10.58
C GLY A 107 14.56 -2.64 -11.01
N LYS A 108 14.37 -3.01 -12.27
CA LYS A 108 13.07 -3.24 -12.89
C LYS A 108 12.90 -4.71 -13.22
N ILE A 109 11.68 -5.21 -13.06
CA ILE A 109 11.29 -6.52 -13.55
C ILE A 109 10.88 -6.36 -15.01
N ASP A 110 11.62 -7.00 -15.91
CA ASP A 110 11.38 -6.94 -17.35
C ASP A 110 10.33 -7.97 -17.78
N THR A 111 10.42 -9.19 -17.25
CA THR A 111 9.52 -10.29 -17.64
C THR A 111 9.41 -11.31 -16.51
N ILE A 112 8.23 -11.91 -16.37
CA ILE A 112 7.95 -12.98 -15.40
C ILE A 112 7.47 -14.21 -16.18
N ILE A 113 8.18 -15.33 -16.02
CA ILE A 113 7.81 -16.62 -16.60
C ILE A 113 7.39 -17.56 -15.47
N TYR A 114 6.12 -17.92 -15.43
CA TYR A 114 5.59 -18.87 -14.46
C TYR A 114 6.00 -20.29 -14.84
N ARG A 115 6.69 -20.99 -13.93
CA ARG A 115 7.05 -22.41 -14.13
C ARG A 115 5.94 -23.33 -13.60
N ASN A 116 5.34 -22.98 -12.46
CA ASN A 116 4.21 -23.66 -11.85
C ASN A 116 3.48 -22.70 -10.89
N PHE A 117 2.40 -23.16 -10.22
CA PHE A 117 1.61 -22.33 -9.30
C PHE A 117 2.40 -21.74 -8.12
N ASN A 118 3.58 -22.31 -7.77
CA ASN A 118 4.37 -21.90 -6.62
C ASN A 118 5.74 -21.32 -6.98
N SER A 119 6.12 -21.26 -8.25
CA SER A 119 7.41 -20.76 -8.69
C SER A 119 7.38 -20.07 -10.05
N ALA A 120 8.19 -19.02 -10.16
CA ALA A 120 8.35 -18.25 -11.38
C ALA A 120 9.80 -17.79 -11.53
N VAL A 121 10.19 -17.50 -12.77
CA VAL A 121 11.47 -16.91 -13.12
C VAL A 121 11.23 -15.44 -13.45
N PHE A 122 11.91 -14.57 -12.72
CA PHE A 122 11.87 -13.13 -12.92
C PHE A 122 13.13 -12.73 -13.66
N TYR A 123 12.95 -12.21 -14.87
CA TYR A 123 14.01 -11.54 -15.63
C TYR A 123 14.01 -10.09 -15.19
N VAL A 124 15.15 -9.65 -14.65
CA VAL A 124 15.26 -8.32 -14.06
C VAL A 124 16.51 -7.62 -14.54
N THR A 125 16.39 -6.31 -14.75
CA THR A 125 17.51 -5.43 -15.06
C THR A 125 17.76 -4.50 -13.88
N SER A 126 18.98 -4.52 -13.37
CA SER A 126 19.43 -3.70 -12.25
C SER A 126 20.56 -2.76 -12.68
N ASN A 127 20.56 -1.57 -12.08
CA ASN A 127 21.69 -0.66 -12.15
C ASN A 127 22.51 -0.86 -10.86
N SER A 128 23.55 -1.71 -10.91
CA SER A 128 24.43 -1.96 -9.77
C SER A 128 25.87 -2.06 -10.23
N LEU A 129 26.74 -1.33 -9.53
CA LEU A 129 28.20 -1.41 -9.69
C LEU A 129 28.80 -2.71 -9.13
N LYS A 130 28.06 -3.42 -8.26
CA LYS A 130 28.52 -4.65 -7.63
C LYS A 130 27.67 -5.83 -8.11
N PRO A 131 28.29 -6.85 -8.72
CA PRO A 131 27.54 -7.99 -9.24
C PRO A 131 27.02 -8.89 -8.11
N LEU A 132 25.81 -9.39 -8.28
CA LEU A 132 25.30 -10.49 -7.47
C LEU A 132 26.12 -11.76 -7.75
N ARG A 133 26.29 -12.59 -6.73
CA ARG A 133 26.87 -13.93 -6.95
C ARG A 133 25.78 -14.87 -7.44
N GLU A 134 26.10 -15.71 -8.42
CA GLU A 134 25.26 -16.83 -8.80
C GLU A 134 24.99 -17.74 -7.59
N LYS A 135 23.79 -18.33 -7.55
CA LYS A 135 23.27 -19.17 -6.45
C LYS A 135 23.09 -18.45 -5.11
N SER A 136 23.18 -17.12 -5.10
CA SER A 136 22.84 -16.37 -3.89
C SER A 136 21.33 -16.41 -3.64
N THR A 137 20.96 -16.68 -2.39
CA THR A 137 19.57 -16.67 -1.93
C THR A 137 19.29 -15.41 -1.13
N GLY A 138 18.05 -14.94 -1.22
CA GLY A 138 17.65 -13.70 -0.58
C GLY A 138 16.16 -13.42 -0.69
N ASP A 139 15.80 -12.27 -0.14
CA ASP A 139 14.47 -11.73 -0.17
C ASP A 139 14.31 -10.81 -1.38
N LEU A 140 13.32 -11.10 -2.23
CA LEU A 140 12.88 -10.25 -3.31
C LEU A 140 11.68 -9.43 -2.81
N ILE A 141 11.89 -8.12 -2.66
CA ILE A 141 10.87 -7.17 -2.25
C ILE A 141 10.36 -6.47 -3.51
N ILE A 142 9.07 -6.63 -3.80
CA ILE A 142 8.40 -5.97 -4.92
C ILE A 142 7.36 -5.02 -4.35
N ARG A 143 7.45 -3.75 -4.71
CA ARG A 143 6.42 -2.77 -4.36
C ARG A 143 5.25 -2.96 -5.32
N LYS A 144 4.06 -3.26 -4.79
CA LYS A 144 2.83 -3.22 -5.59
C LYS A 144 2.53 -1.77 -5.94
N GLU A 145 1.97 -1.55 -7.13
CA GLU A 145 1.47 -0.23 -7.53
C GLU A 145 0.54 0.32 -6.44
N ASN A 146 0.75 1.58 -6.07
CA ASN A 146 0.02 2.27 -5.02
C ASN A 146 -1.49 2.15 -5.26
N LYS A 147 -2.15 1.27 -4.50
CA LYS A 147 -3.59 1.33 -4.32
C LYS A 147 -3.83 2.29 -3.17
N SER A 148 -4.50 3.41 -3.44
CA SER A 148 -4.89 4.32 -2.36
C SER A 148 -5.66 3.58 -1.28
N PHE A 149 -5.48 3.97 -0.02
CA PHE A 149 -6.19 3.35 1.10
C PHE A 149 -7.70 3.29 0.84
N PHE A 150 -8.26 4.32 0.20
CA PHE A 150 -9.64 4.36 -0.25
C PHE A 150 -9.98 3.25 -1.26
N SER A 151 -9.14 3.05 -2.29
CA SER A 151 -9.34 1.97 -3.26
C SER A 151 -9.27 0.58 -2.61
N ARG A 152 -8.45 0.41 -1.56
CA ARG A 152 -8.37 -0.84 -0.78
C ARG A 152 -9.63 -1.08 0.05
N ILE A 153 -10.13 -0.06 0.75
CA ILE A 153 -11.42 -0.13 1.46
C ILE A 153 -12.53 -0.50 0.48
N LEU A 154 -12.60 0.19 -0.66
CA LEU A 154 -13.62 -0.06 -1.67
C LEU A 154 -13.55 -1.49 -2.21
N THR A 155 -12.34 -1.99 -2.51
CA THR A 155 -12.12 -3.38 -2.95
C THR A 155 -12.56 -4.38 -1.87
N SER A 156 -12.21 -4.12 -0.60
CA SER A 156 -12.59 -4.97 0.53
C SER A 156 -14.09 -4.99 0.80
N ILE A 157 -14.80 -3.88 0.57
CA ILE A 157 -16.26 -3.82 0.70
C ILE A 157 -16.94 -4.54 -0.48
N LEU A 158 -16.37 -4.42 -1.68
CA LEU A 158 -16.94 -4.98 -2.90
C LEU A 158 -16.63 -6.47 -3.11
N ASN A 159 -15.83 -7.12 -2.25
CA ASN A 159 -15.37 -8.52 -2.42
C ASN A 159 -14.79 -8.78 -3.83
N LEU A 160 -14.06 -7.80 -4.37
CA LEU A 160 -13.41 -7.85 -5.68
C LEU A 160 -11.94 -8.29 -5.59
#